data_AF-A0A6G1PUM7-F1
#
_entry.id   AF-A0A6G1PUM7-F1
#
_cell.length_a   1.000
_cell.length_b   1.000
_cell.length_c   1.000
_cell.angle_alpha   90.00
_cell.angle_beta   90.00
_cell.angle_gamma   90.00
#
_symmetry.space_group_name_H-M   'P 1'
#
loop_
_entity.id
_entity.type
_entity.pdbx_description
1 polymer ?
#
loop_
_entity_poly.entity_id
_entity_poly.type
_entity_poly.pdbx_seq_one_letter_code
_entity_poly.pdbx_strand_id
1 'polypeptide(L)'
;MFYHISLEHEILLHPRYFGPNLLNTVKQKLFTEVEGTCTGKYGFVIAVTTIDNIGAGVIQPGRGFVLYPVKYKAIVFRPFKGEVVDAVVTQVNKVGLFTEIGPMSCFISRHSIPSEMEFDPNSNPPCYKTVDEDIVVQQDDEIRLKIVGTRVDKNDITLYTYPENWRAFKAQIAAQYSGTRLKVASNPPAFSFGQTNRTPAFLSNFPLGKVPAYQGDDGFCLFESNAIAHYLSNDVLRGATPQAAAQVLQWVSFADSEIIPPASAWVFPTLGIMQFNKQATEQAKEDVKRVLGVLNQHLNTRTFLVGERVSLADIAVVCSMLWLYKQVLEPSFRQPYPNVTRWFTTCVNQPQFKAVLGEVKLCEKMAQFDAKKFSEMQPKKEAPPKKEKGGKEAAKPQEKKEKKKEEKKPEPEEEMDDCDAVLAAEPKAKDPFAHLPKSTFVMDEFKRKYSNEDTLTVALPHFWEHFDREGYSIWYGQYKYPEELTLTFKSCNLITGMFQRLDKLRKNAFASVILFGTNNDSSISGLWVFRGQELAFTLSEDWQIDYESYDWRKLEPDSEECKTMVKEYFAWEGEFKHVGKPFNQGKIFK
;
A
#
# COMPACT_ATOMS: atom_id res chain seq x y z
N MET A 1 14.32 41.03 -12.72
CA MET A 1 14.62 40.23 -11.52
C MET A 1 13.53 40.24 -10.46
N PHE A 2 13.16 41.39 -9.85
CA PHE A 2 12.10 41.45 -8.83
C PHE A 2 10.75 41.84 -9.44
N TYR A 3 9.68 41.19 -9.01
CA TYR A 3 8.32 41.46 -9.47
C TYR A 3 7.37 41.62 -8.29
N HIS A 4 6.41 42.51 -8.42
CA HIS A 4 5.30 42.63 -7.48
C HIS A 4 4.09 41.90 -8.04
N ILE A 5 3.68 40.80 -7.41
CA ILE A 5 2.61 39.94 -7.94
C ILE A 5 1.57 39.63 -6.87
N SER A 6 0.33 39.40 -7.31
CA SER A 6 -0.75 38.87 -6.47
C SER A 6 -0.69 37.34 -6.42
N LEU A 7 -0.78 36.80 -5.21
CA LEU A 7 -0.76 35.38 -4.90
C LEU A 7 -1.92 35.02 -3.97
N GLU A 8 -2.28 33.75 -3.97
CA GLU A 8 -3.31 33.18 -3.10
C GLU A 8 -2.67 32.06 -2.29
N HIS A 9 -2.99 31.99 -1.00
CA HIS A 9 -2.51 30.95 -0.09
C HIS A 9 -3.59 30.58 0.91
N GLU A 10 -3.65 29.31 1.28
CA GLU A 10 -4.66 28.78 2.20
C GLU A 10 -4.06 28.52 3.58
N ILE A 11 -4.59 29.20 4.60
CA ILE A 11 -4.06 29.13 5.96
C ILE A 11 -4.95 28.25 6.82
N LEU A 12 -4.41 27.10 7.23
CA LEU A 12 -5.09 26.20 8.14
C LEU A 12 -4.88 26.62 9.60
N LEU A 13 -5.96 26.86 10.34
CA LEU A 13 -5.90 27.33 11.72
C LEU A 13 -6.67 26.41 12.68
N HIS A 14 -6.04 26.12 13.82
CA HIS A 14 -6.63 25.31 14.88
C HIS A 14 -7.62 26.15 15.73
N PRO A 15 -8.73 25.56 16.25
CA PRO A 15 -9.73 26.28 17.07
C PRO A 15 -9.21 27.07 18.26
N ARG A 16 -8.15 26.59 18.92
CA ARG A 16 -7.42 27.31 19.98
C ARG A 16 -7.02 28.75 19.64
N TYR A 17 -6.87 29.09 18.35
CA TYR A 17 -6.50 30.43 17.89
C TYR A 17 -7.72 31.28 17.51
N PHE A 18 -8.93 30.76 17.71
CA PHE A 18 -10.16 31.51 17.50
C PHE A 18 -10.34 32.47 18.67
N GLY A 19 -10.51 33.74 18.35
CA GLY A 19 -10.58 34.80 19.34
C GLY A 19 -10.35 36.17 18.72
N PRO A 20 -10.25 37.22 19.53
CA PRO A 20 -10.10 38.59 19.04
C PRO A 20 -8.84 38.81 18.19
N ASN A 21 -7.82 37.95 18.35
CA ASN A 21 -6.56 38.01 17.60
C ASN A 21 -6.52 37.10 16.36
N LEU A 22 -7.66 36.55 15.92
CA LEU A 22 -7.76 35.62 14.81
C LEU A 22 -7.08 36.16 13.55
N LEU A 23 -7.47 37.36 13.10
CA LEU A 23 -6.93 37.96 11.87
C LEU A 23 -5.43 38.21 11.98
N ASN A 24 -4.94 38.64 13.14
CA ASN A 24 -3.50 38.84 13.35
C ASN A 24 -2.73 37.52 13.31
N THR A 25 -3.32 36.44 13.84
CA THR A 25 -2.72 35.11 13.80
C THR A 25 -2.64 34.59 12.37
N VAL A 26 -3.70 34.79 11.58
CA VAL A 26 -3.72 34.44 10.16
C VAL A 26 -2.65 35.22 9.38
N LYS A 27 -2.48 36.52 9.65
CA LYS A 27 -1.43 37.34 9.02
C LYS A 27 -0.02 36.87 9.38
N GLN A 28 0.26 36.63 10.67
CA GLN A 28 1.57 36.15 11.11
C GLN A 28 1.91 34.79 10.50
N LYS A 29 0.92 33.91 10.43
CA LYS A 29 1.05 32.60 9.83
C LYS A 29 1.29 32.68 8.33
N LEU A 30 0.64 33.61 7.63
CA LEU A 30 0.93 33.90 6.23
C LEU A 30 2.41 34.24 6.05
N PHE A 31 2.92 35.25 6.78
CA PHE A 31 4.32 35.69 6.64
C PHE A 31 5.30 34.54 6.87
N THR A 32 5.06 33.75 7.91
CA THR A 32 5.93 32.62 8.27
C THR A 32 5.91 31.49 7.23
N GLU A 33 4.77 31.25 6.59
CA GLU A 33 4.62 30.16 5.62
C GLU A 33 5.07 30.54 4.21
N VAL A 34 4.96 31.81 3.81
CA VAL A 34 5.23 32.22 2.42
C VAL A 34 6.57 32.94 2.23
N GLU A 35 7.05 33.72 3.20
CA GLU A 35 8.31 34.45 3.05
C GLU A 35 9.52 33.49 3.09
N GLY A 36 10.43 33.64 2.13
CA GLY A 36 11.57 32.74 1.95
C GLY A 36 11.29 31.48 1.14
N THR A 37 10.03 31.22 0.74
CA THR A 37 9.70 30.07 -0.11
C THR A 37 10.01 30.32 -1.59
N CYS A 38 10.30 29.27 -2.34
CA CYS A 38 10.52 29.36 -3.79
C CYS A 38 9.51 28.51 -4.55
N THR A 39 8.82 29.11 -5.51
CA THR A 39 7.90 28.38 -6.39
C THR A 39 8.45 28.38 -7.81
N GLY A 40 8.37 27.25 -8.51
CA GLY A 40 8.88 27.17 -9.89
C GLY A 40 8.18 28.11 -10.87
N LYS A 41 6.95 28.54 -10.55
CA LYS A 41 6.16 29.46 -11.37
C LYS A 41 6.50 30.94 -11.13
N TYR A 42 6.74 31.33 -9.88
CA TYR A 42 6.85 32.75 -9.50
C TYR A 42 8.22 33.17 -8.94
N GLY A 43 9.12 32.22 -8.65
CA GLY A 43 10.43 32.48 -8.05
C GLY A 43 10.39 32.49 -6.52
N PHE A 44 11.41 33.10 -5.91
CA PHE A 44 11.53 33.24 -4.46
C PHE A 44 10.62 34.35 -3.94
N VAL A 45 9.81 34.09 -2.92
CA VAL A 45 9.02 35.10 -2.23
C VAL A 45 9.92 35.80 -1.22
N ILE A 46 10.23 37.07 -1.46
CA ILE A 46 11.16 37.84 -0.61
C ILE A 46 10.42 38.43 0.57
N ALA A 47 9.28 39.09 0.31
CA ALA A 47 8.49 39.73 1.33
C ALA A 47 7.04 39.89 0.88
N VAL A 48 6.10 39.69 1.80
CA VAL A 48 4.70 40.04 1.60
C VAL A 48 4.54 41.53 1.84
N THR A 49 4.02 42.23 0.84
CA THR A 49 3.84 43.69 0.90
C THR A 49 2.47 44.10 1.42
N THR A 50 1.43 43.43 0.96
CA THR A 50 0.03 43.79 1.22
C THR A 50 -0.82 42.53 1.27
N ILE A 51 -1.83 42.53 2.12
CA ILE A 51 -2.83 41.46 2.18
C ILE A 51 -4.13 42.07 1.68
N ASP A 52 -4.55 41.67 0.49
CA ASP A 52 -5.70 42.24 -0.21
C ASP A 52 -7.00 41.76 0.44
N ASN A 53 -7.09 40.47 0.78
CA ASN A 53 -8.30 39.89 1.37
C ASN A 53 -7.98 38.65 2.21
N ILE A 54 -8.69 38.51 3.34
CA ILE A 54 -8.76 37.26 4.11
C ILE A 54 -10.21 36.78 3.99
N GLY A 55 -10.42 35.71 3.22
CA GLY A 55 -11.74 35.16 2.97
C GLY A 55 -12.35 34.51 4.20
N ALA A 56 -13.65 34.21 4.10
CA ALA A 56 -14.38 33.52 5.16
C ALA A 56 -13.75 32.15 5.42
N GLY A 57 -13.45 31.86 6.69
CA GLY A 57 -12.87 30.59 7.09
C GLY A 57 -13.85 29.44 6.87
N VAL A 58 -13.41 28.38 6.18
CA VAL A 58 -14.19 27.18 5.96
C VAL A 58 -13.78 26.11 6.96
N ILE A 59 -14.72 25.66 7.79
CA ILE A 59 -14.47 24.57 8.74
C ILE A 59 -14.26 23.27 7.97
N GLN A 60 -13.14 22.60 8.23
CA GLN A 60 -12.88 21.26 7.72
C GLN A 60 -13.73 20.23 8.48
N PRO A 61 -14.60 19.47 7.78
CA PRO A 61 -15.42 18.44 8.40
C PRO A 61 -14.56 17.41 9.16
N GLY A 62 -15.01 17.01 10.35
CA GLY A 62 -14.39 15.95 11.15
C GLY A 62 -13.17 16.35 12.00
N ARG A 63 -12.49 17.46 11.72
CA ARG A 63 -11.30 17.89 12.49
C ARG A 63 -11.48 19.20 13.26
N GLY A 64 -12.47 20.02 12.89
CA GLY A 64 -12.74 21.31 13.52
C GLY A 64 -11.74 22.42 13.18
N PHE A 65 -10.71 22.15 12.39
CA PHE A 65 -9.81 23.19 11.87
C PHE A 65 -10.55 24.08 10.87
N VAL A 66 -10.10 25.33 10.73
CA VAL A 66 -10.68 26.27 9.78
C VAL A 66 -9.61 26.70 8.79
N LEU A 67 -9.96 26.66 7.51
CA LEU A 67 -9.11 27.05 6.40
C LEU A 67 -9.51 28.45 5.93
N TYR A 68 -8.57 29.39 6.01
CA TYR A 68 -8.76 30.78 5.57
C TYR A 68 -8.06 31.00 4.22
N PRO A 69 -8.80 31.22 3.12
CA PRO A 69 -8.19 31.58 1.85
C PRO A 69 -7.73 33.05 1.92
N VAL A 70 -6.44 33.29 1.69
CA VAL A 70 -5.83 34.63 1.78
C VAL A 70 -5.29 35.05 0.44
N LYS A 71 -5.68 36.24 -0.03
CA LYS A 71 -5.10 36.90 -1.20
C LYS A 71 -4.13 37.98 -0.74
N TYR A 72 -2.91 37.96 -1.25
CA TYR A 72 -1.85 38.88 -0.85
C TYR A 72 -0.98 39.24 -2.04
N LYS A 73 -0.21 40.33 -1.93
CA LYS A 73 0.82 40.69 -2.89
C LYS A 73 2.19 40.56 -2.26
N ALA A 74 3.11 39.97 -3.00
CA ALA A 74 4.49 39.80 -2.57
C ALA A 74 5.46 40.33 -3.61
N ILE A 75 6.63 40.75 -3.12
CA ILE A 75 7.80 40.95 -3.97
C ILE A 75 8.45 39.58 -4.14
N VAL A 76 8.52 39.12 -5.39
CA VAL A 76 9.16 37.87 -5.76
C VAL A 76 10.44 38.13 -6.55
N PHE A 77 11.48 37.35 -6.28
CA PHE A 77 12.75 37.34 -6.99
C PHE A 77 12.75 36.17 -7.99
N ARG A 78 12.72 36.52 -9.28
CA ARG A 78 12.68 35.56 -10.39
C ARG A 78 13.63 35.98 -11.51
N PRO A 79 14.91 35.58 -11.43
CA PRO A 79 15.85 35.83 -12.50
C PRO A 79 15.54 34.97 -13.74
N PHE A 80 15.94 35.44 -14.93
CA PHE A 80 15.71 34.72 -16.19
C PHE A 80 16.98 34.58 -17.04
N LYS A 81 16.98 33.62 -17.97
CA LYS A 81 18.08 33.39 -18.89
C LYS A 81 18.41 34.66 -19.68
N GLY A 82 19.68 35.03 -19.69
CA GLY A 82 20.21 36.19 -20.38
C GLY A 82 20.36 37.45 -19.51
N GLU A 83 19.79 37.44 -18.29
CA GLU A 83 19.94 38.54 -17.33
C GLU A 83 21.37 38.58 -16.77
N VAL A 84 21.88 39.80 -16.53
CA VAL A 84 23.20 40.06 -15.95
C VAL A 84 23.01 40.49 -14.51
N VAL A 85 23.70 39.83 -13.60
CA VAL A 85 23.49 39.94 -12.16
C VAL A 85 24.83 40.00 -11.43
N ASP A 86 24.86 40.71 -10.31
CA ASP A 86 26.01 40.75 -9.42
C ASP A 86 25.88 39.60 -8.41
N ALA A 87 27.00 38.91 -8.16
CA ALA A 87 27.05 37.73 -7.32
C ALA A 87 28.30 37.74 -6.44
N VAL A 88 28.18 37.19 -5.24
CA VAL A 88 29.31 37.06 -4.30
C VAL A 88 29.86 35.65 -4.41
N VAL A 89 31.17 35.51 -4.58
CA VAL A 89 31.84 34.20 -4.63
C VAL A 89 31.86 33.59 -3.24
N THR A 90 31.25 32.41 -3.07
CA THR A 90 31.23 31.70 -1.79
C THR A 90 32.27 30.60 -1.70
N GLN A 91 32.59 29.96 -2.82
CA GLN A 91 33.60 28.90 -2.85
C GLN A 91 34.26 28.78 -4.22
N VAL A 92 35.57 28.52 -4.22
CA VAL A 92 36.39 28.37 -5.43
C VAL A 92 37.02 26.98 -5.48
N ASN A 93 36.71 26.20 -6.52
CA ASN A 93 37.22 24.84 -6.70
C ASN A 93 37.79 24.64 -8.12
N LYS A 94 38.56 23.56 -8.33
CA LYS A 94 39.10 23.18 -9.65
C LYS A 94 38.04 23.01 -10.75
N VAL A 95 36.80 22.69 -10.37
CA VAL A 95 35.69 22.44 -11.30
C VAL A 95 34.94 23.74 -11.66
N GLY A 96 35.10 24.81 -10.87
CA GLY A 96 34.37 26.07 -11.07
C GLY A 96 34.25 26.93 -9.81
N LEU A 97 33.40 27.96 -9.90
CA LEU A 97 33.08 28.90 -8.82
C LEU A 97 31.65 28.67 -8.33
N PHE A 98 31.44 28.65 -7.02
CA PHE A 98 30.12 28.78 -6.40
C PHE A 98 29.92 30.23 -5.99
N THR A 99 28.74 30.75 -6.28
CA THR A 99 28.37 32.15 -6.07
C THR A 99 26.95 32.24 -5.54
N GLU A 100 26.65 33.32 -4.82
CA GLU A 100 25.31 33.63 -4.33
C GLU A 100 24.81 34.95 -4.94
N ILE A 101 23.54 34.94 -5.36
CA ILE A 101 22.81 36.09 -5.92
C ILE A 101 21.56 36.26 -5.06
N GLY A 102 21.68 37.00 -3.95
CA GLY A 102 20.64 37.05 -2.93
C GLY A 102 20.30 35.63 -2.42
N PRO A 103 19.04 35.18 -2.48
CA PRO A 103 18.65 33.84 -2.02
C PRO A 103 18.97 32.70 -3.00
N MET A 104 19.54 32.98 -4.17
CA MET A 104 19.81 31.99 -5.21
C MET A 104 21.30 31.63 -5.25
N SER A 105 21.61 30.34 -5.22
CA SER A 105 22.96 29.84 -5.49
C SER A 105 23.19 29.63 -6.99
N CYS A 106 24.39 29.96 -7.46
CA CYS A 106 24.81 29.82 -8.84
C CYS A 106 26.17 29.13 -8.92
N PHE A 107 26.28 28.19 -9.86
CA PHE A 107 27.53 27.50 -10.15
C PHE A 107 28.04 27.91 -11.53
N ILE A 108 29.29 28.37 -11.58
CA ILE A 108 30.01 28.73 -12.80
C ILE A 108 30.99 27.60 -13.10
N SER A 109 30.73 26.83 -14.16
CA SER A 109 31.62 25.77 -14.60
C SER A 109 32.94 26.33 -15.13
N ARG A 110 34.05 25.59 -14.96
CA ARG A 110 35.36 25.89 -15.58
C ARG A 110 35.28 26.18 -17.08
N HIS A 111 34.35 25.56 -17.80
CA HIS A 111 34.13 25.80 -19.24
C HIS A 111 33.56 27.19 -19.57
N SER A 112 32.93 27.84 -18.59
CA SER A 112 32.39 29.19 -18.71
C SER A 112 33.33 30.26 -18.14
N ILE A 113 34.39 29.84 -17.44
CA ILE A 113 35.48 30.71 -17.01
C ILE A 113 36.44 30.88 -18.19
N PRO A 114 36.96 32.11 -18.45
CA PRO A 114 37.90 32.33 -19.53
C PRO A 114 39.12 31.39 -19.48
N SER A 115 39.67 31.06 -20.65
CA SER A 115 40.78 30.09 -20.77
C SER A 115 42.06 30.54 -20.07
N GLU A 116 42.27 31.86 -20.04
CA GLU A 116 43.42 32.57 -19.47
C GLU A 116 43.46 32.55 -17.94
N MET A 117 42.36 32.18 -17.26
CA MET A 117 42.31 32.03 -15.81
C MET A 117 42.60 30.59 -15.39
N GLU A 118 43.61 30.40 -14.55
CA GLU A 118 44.00 29.11 -13.99
C GLU A 118 43.64 29.01 -12.51
N PHE A 119 43.25 27.81 -12.08
CA PHE A 119 42.92 27.52 -10.69
C PHE A 119 44.20 27.28 -9.89
N ASP A 120 44.40 28.05 -8.82
CA ASP A 120 45.51 27.90 -7.89
C ASP A 120 45.03 27.33 -6.55
N PRO A 121 45.31 26.03 -6.26
CA PRO A 121 44.93 25.40 -5.01
C PRO A 121 45.85 25.78 -3.83
N ASN A 122 47.03 26.36 -4.09
CA ASN A 122 48.02 26.65 -3.06
C ASN A 122 47.84 28.05 -2.46
N SER A 123 47.04 28.90 -3.11
CA SER A 123 46.60 30.18 -2.57
C SER A 123 45.63 29.97 -1.40
N ASN A 124 45.69 30.84 -0.38
CA ASN A 124 44.81 30.78 0.79
C ASN A 124 44.08 32.13 0.96
N PRO A 125 42.81 32.24 0.52
CA PRO A 125 41.93 31.18 0.02
C PRO A 125 42.22 30.72 -1.43
N PRO A 126 41.76 29.52 -1.85
CA PRO A 126 41.88 29.06 -3.24
C PRO A 126 41.26 30.06 -4.24
N CYS A 127 41.89 30.26 -5.38
CA CYS A 127 41.48 31.29 -6.34
C CYS A 127 41.62 30.86 -7.81
N TYR A 128 40.97 31.61 -8.70
CA TYR A 128 41.32 31.65 -10.12
C TYR A 128 42.11 32.91 -10.41
N LYS A 129 43.23 32.79 -11.13
CA LYS A 129 44.06 33.94 -11.50
C LYS A 129 44.52 33.89 -12.95
N THR A 130 44.71 35.05 -13.56
CA THR A 130 45.33 35.15 -14.89
C THR A 130 46.83 34.84 -14.84
N VAL A 131 47.43 34.44 -15.96
CA VAL A 131 48.88 34.16 -16.05
C VAL A 131 49.73 35.36 -15.63
N ASP A 132 49.27 36.58 -15.94
CA ASP A 132 49.93 37.83 -15.56
C ASP A 132 49.57 38.30 -14.12
N GLU A 133 48.76 37.52 -13.39
CA GLU A 133 48.25 37.81 -12.02
C GLU A 133 47.46 39.12 -11.86
N ASP A 134 47.15 39.83 -12.94
CA ASP A 134 46.36 41.07 -12.93
C ASP A 134 44.91 40.91 -12.43
N ILE A 135 44.30 39.74 -12.64
CA ILE A 135 42.93 39.45 -12.19
C ILE A 135 42.94 38.19 -11.35
N VAL A 136 42.48 38.32 -10.10
CA VAL A 136 42.30 37.23 -9.14
C VAL A 136 40.84 37.19 -8.71
N VAL A 137 40.24 36.01 -8.71
CA VAL A 137 38.88 35.74 -8.22
C VAL A 137 38.96 34.73 -7.10
N GLN A 138 38.62 35.16 -5.89
CA GLN A 138 38.68 34.38 -4.66
C GLN A 138 37.35 34.45 -3.89
N GLN A 139 37.28 33.74 -2.76
CA GLN A 139 36.13 33.82 -1.87
C GLN A 139 35.88 35.26 -1.41
N ASP A 140 34.60 35.62 -1.30
CA ASP A 140 34.06 36.94 -0.93
C ASP A 140 34.20 38.06 -1.98
N ASP A 141 34.77 37.76 -3.16
CA ASP A 141 34.79 38.72 -4.27
C ASP A 141 33.41 38.89 -4.92
N GLU A 142 33.11 40.11 -5.35
CA GLU A 142 31.92 40.44 -6.12
C GLU A 142 32.20 40.31 -7.62
N ILE A 143 31.46 39.43 -8.30
CA ILE A 143 31.58 39.21 -9.74
C ILE A 143 30.26 39.42 -10.45
N ARG A 144 30.33 39.92 -11.68
CA ARG A 144 29.17 40.11 -12.55
C ARG A 144 29.05 38.95 -13.52
N LEU A 145 27.91 38.26 -13.50
CA LEU A 145 27.67 37.07 -14.31
C LEU A 145 26.40 37.18 -15.15
N LYS A 146 26.39 36.51 -16.30
CA LYS A 146 25.22 36.39 -17.18
C LYS A 146 24.59 35.02 -17.01
N ILE A 147 23.31 34.98 -16.70
CA ILE A 147 22.58 33.73 -16.44
C ILE A 147 22.39 32.95 -17.75
N VAL A 148 23.06 31.81 -17.88
CA VAL A 148 22.97 30.94 -19.07
C VAL A 148 21.75 30.01 -19.01
N GLY A 149 21.31 29.67 -17.79
CA GLY A 149 20.11 28.89 -17.55
C GLY A 149 19.77 28.88 -16.07
N THR A 150 18.48 28.92 -15.75
CA THR A 150 17.97 28.75 -14.39
C THR A 150 17.39 27.36 -14.28
N ARG A 151 17.81 26.60 -13.27
CA ARG A 151 17.14 25.37 -12.88
C ARG A 151 16.57 25.61 -11.49
N VAL A 152 15.28 25.39 -11.33
CA VAL A 152 14.71 25.25 -10.00
C VAL A 152 15.18 23.87 -9.54
N ASP A 153 16.14 23.83 -8.62
CA ASP A 153 16.33 22.63 -7.82
C ASP A 153 15.01 22.45 -7.07
N LYS A 154 14.13 21.61 -7.61
CA LYS A 154 12.95 21.06 -6.93
C LYS A 154 13.46 20.27 -5.74
N ASN A 155 13.93 20.97 -4.72
CA ASN A 155 14.21 20.36 -3.45
C ASN A 155 12.84 20.04 -2.84
N ASP A 156 12.64 18.75 -2.61
CA ASP A 156 11.57 18.11 -1.84
C ASP A 156 10.33 17.58 -2.56
N ILE A 157 10.45 17.15 -3.83
CA ILE A 157 9.56 16.05 -4.25
C ILE A 157 10.03 14.74 -3.59
N THR A 158 9.20 14.22 -2.68
CA THR A 158 9.54 13.07 -1.83
C THR A 158 8.68 11.87 -2.19
N LEU A 159 9.33 10.72 -2.42
CA LEU A 159 8.69 9.42 -2.52
C LEU A 159 8.92 8.65 -1.21
N TYR A 160 7.88 8.47 -0.42
CA TYR A 160 7.90 7.64 0.78
C TYR A 160 7.68 6.18 0.39
N THR A 161 8.55 5.29 0.85
CA THR A 161 8.46 3.83 0.60
C THR A 161 9.33 3.06 1.57
N TYR A 162 9.14 1.75 1.73
CA TYR A 162 10.19 0.88 2.29
C TYR A 162 11.23 0.52 1.21
N PRO A 163 12.46 0.09 1.60
CA PRO A 163 13.51 -0.34 0.67
C PRO A 163 13.09 -1.53 -0.20
N GLU A 164 13.67 -1.70 -1.39
CA GLU A 164 13.38 -2.82 -2.31
C GLU A 164 11.90 -2.99 -2.71
N ASN A 165 11.10 -1.91 -2.61
CA ASN A 165 9.71 -1.94 -3.02
C ASN A 165 9.59 -1.85 -4.55
N TRP A 166 9.25 -2.97 -5.19
CA TRP A 166 9.06 -3.05 -6.63
C TRP A 166 7.97 -2.10 -7.16
N ARG A 167 6.98 -1.73 -6.32
CA ARG A 167 5.96 -0.73 -6.68
C ARG A 167 6.57 0.68 -6.78
N ALA A 168 7.51 1.00 -5.91
CA ALA A 168 8.22 2.28 -5.91
C ALA A 168 9.27 2.37 -7.05
N PHE A 169 9.85 1.23 -7.46
CA PHE A 169 10.78 1.19 -8.60
C PHE A 169 10.15 1.71 -9.88
N LYS A 170 8.84 1.48 -10.11
CA LYS A 170 8.12 2.04 -11.27
C LYS A 170 8.29 3.56 -11.36
N ALA A 171 8.02 4.25 -10.24
CA ALA A 171 8.14 5.70 -10.12
C ALA A 171 9.60 6.18 -10.24
N GLN A 172 10.53 5.48 -9.61
CA GLN A 172 11.95 5.82 -9.65
C GLN A 172 12.54 5.69 -11.07
N ILE A 173 12.21 4.61 -11.79
CA ILE A 173 12.67 4.39 -13.18
C ILE A 173 12.03 5.42 -14.12
N ALA A 174 10.73 5.69 -13.96
CA ALA A 174 10.05 6.75 -14.71
C ALA A 174 10.75 8.12 -14.52
N ALA A 175 11.14 8.44 -13.28
CA ALA A 175 11.88 9.67 -12.96
C ALA A 175 13.26 9.73 -13.63
N GLN A 176 13.97 8.61 -13.76
CA GLN A 176 15.24 8.54 -14.51
C GLN A 176 15.07 8.91 -15.99
N TYR A 177 14.00 8.43 -16.64
CA TYR A 177 13.72 8.76 -18.04
C TYR A 177 13.20 10.19 -18.24
N SER A 178 12.47 10.75 -17.27
CA SER A 178 11.98 12.13 -17.33
C SER A 178 13.01 13.17 -16.88
N GLY A 179 14.11 12.75 -16.25
CA GLY A 179 15.11 13.65 -15.67
C GLY A 179 14.67 14.31 -14.36
N THR A 180 13.61 13.79 -13.75
CA THR A 180 13.04 14.30 -12.50
C THR A 180 13.90 13.84 -11.31
N ARG A 181 14.38 14.78 -10.50
CA ARG A 181 15.14 14.47 -9.27
C ARG A 181 14.16 14.09 -8.17
N LEU A 182 14.12 12.80 -7.82
CA LEU A 182 13.22 12.24 -6.82
C LEU A 182 13.96 11.90 -5.52
N LYS A 183 13.54 12.47 -4.39
CA LYS A 183 14.07 12.10 -3.07
C LYS A 183 13.32 10.89 -2.55
N VAL A 184 14.01 9.76 -2.34
CA VAL A 184 13.38 8.54 -1.81
C VAL A 184 13.56 8.51 -0.29
N ALA A 185 12.47 8.68 0.44
CA ALA A 185 12.45 8.55 1.90
C ALA A 185 12.10 7.09 2.26
N SER A 186 13.13 6.29 2.54
CA SER A 186 12.96 4.86 2.84
C SER A 186 13.59 4.35 4.13
N ASN A 187 14.35 5.19 4.82
CA ASN A 187 15.05 4.83 6.05
C ASN A 187 14.80 5.87 7.15
N PRO A 188 14.88 5.49 8.44
CA PRO A 188 14.82 6.43 9.55
C PRO A 188 15.94 7.48 9.48
N PRO A 189 15.71 8.73 9.90
CA PRO A 189 14.46 9.27 10.48
C PRO A 189 13.42 9.68 9.43
N ALA A 190 13.77 9.69 8.14
CA ALA A 190 12.91 10.20 7.07
C ALA A 190 11.64 9.36 6.86
N PHE A 191 11.75 8.03 6.98
CA PHE A 191 10.60 7.13 6.89
C PHE A 191 10.87 5.81 7.63
N SER A 192 9.94 5.40 8.49
CA SER A 192 9.94 4.09 9.17
C SER A 192 8.63 3.37 8.86
N PHE A 193 8.72 2.28 8.10
CA PHE A 193 7.55 1.50 7.68
C PHE A 193 6.86 0.86 8.89
N GLY A 194 5.53 0.96 8.94
CA GLY A 194 4.71 0.55 10.08
C GLY A 194 4.59 1.61 11.18
N GLN A 195 5.38 2.70 11.13
CA GLN A 195 5.31 3.81 12.09
C GLN A 195 4.92 5.12 11.38
N THR A 196 5.78 5.64 10.51
CA THR A 196 5.58 6.93 9.82
C THR A 196 4.29 6.93 9.01
N ASN A 197 4.02 5.86 8.25
CA ASN A 197 2.83 5.72 7.42
C ASN A 197 1.50 5.54 8.21
N ARG A 198 1.58 5.39 9.54
CA ARG A 198 0.43 5.34 10.44
C ARG A 198 0.24 6.61 11.26
N THR A 199 1.14 7.59 11.14
CA THR A 199 1.01 8.85 11.86
C THR A 199 -0.18 9.66 11.31
N PRO A 200 -0.89 10.44 12.15
CA PRO A 200 -1.99 11.28 11.67
C PRO A 200 -1.57 12.28 10.59
N ALA A 201 -0.33 12.78 10.66
CA ALA A 201 0.22 13.67 9.64
C ALA A 201 0.34 12.98 8.28
N PHE A 202 0.84 11.74 8.24
CA PHE A 202 0.95 10.97 7.00
C PHE A 202 -0.42 10.55 6.47
N LEU A 203 -1.30 10.05 7.34
CA LEU A 203 -2.66 9.64 6.97
C LEU A 203 -3.52 10.81 6.47
N SER A 204 -3.19 12.04 6.86
CA SER A 204 -3.83 13.24 6.32
C SER A 204 -3.60 13.43 4.83
N ASN A 205 -2.40 13.09 4.34
CA ASN A 205 -2.02 13.23 2.94
C ASN A 205 -2.23 11.93 2.16
N PHE A 206 -2.16 10.79 2.85
CA PHE A 206 -2.24 9.44 2.29
C PHE A 206 -3.22 8.58 3.12
N PRO A 207 -4.54 8.66 2.85
CA PRO A 207 -5.58 8.11 3.73
C PRO A 207 -5.46 6.62 4.04
N LEU A 208 -4.96 5.82 3.10
CA LEU A 208 -4.80 4.38 3.26
C LEU A 208 -3.52 3.99 4.00
N GLY A 209 -2.63 4.93 4.32
CA GLY A 209 -1.34 4.64 4.96
C GLY A 209 -0.43 3.71 4.15
N LYS A 210 -0.68 3.57 2.85
CA LYS A 210 0.07 2.73 1.92
C LYS A 210 1.25 3.48 1.31
N VAL A 211 2.22 2.72 0.83
CA VAL A 211 3.36 3.24 0.06
C VAL A 211 3.58 2.39 -1.21
N PRO A 212 4.08 2.97 -2.32
CA PRO A 212 4.68 4.31 -2.44
C PRO A 212 3.67 5.46 -2.33
N ALA A 213 4.11 6.55 -1.72
CA ALA A 213 3.36 7.78 -1.56
C ALA A 213 4.23 8.98 -1.99
N TYR A 214 3.67 9.87 -2.80
CA TYR A 214 4.35 11.01 -3.38
C TYR A 214 3.87 12.31 -2.76
N GLN A 215 4.83 13.17 -2.39
CA GLN A 215 4.58 14.53 -1.93
C GLN A 215 5.37 15.49 -2.81
N GLY A 216 4.67 16.41 -3.46
CA GLY A 216 5.22 17.54 -4.19
C GLY A 216 5.66 18.67 -3.27
N ASP A 217 6.55 19.51 -3.78
CA ASP A 217 7.00 20.76 -3.16
C ASP A 217 5.88 21.81 -3.09
N ASP A 218 4.91 21.73 -4.00
CA ASP A 218 3.67 22.51 -4.04
C ASP A 218 2.57 22.00 -3.09
N GLY A 219 2.88 21.00 -2.26
CA GLY A 219 1.90 20.36 -1.38
C GLY A 219 1.04 19.30 -2.07
N PHE A 220 1.20 19.07 -3.38
CA PHE A 220 0.43 18.05 -4.10
C PHE A 220 0.77 16.64 -3.59
N CYS A 221 -0.24 15.92 -3.11
CA CYS A 221 -0.09 14.56 -2.60
C CYS A 221 -0.67 13.57 -3.61
N LEU A 222 0.06 12.49 -3.88
CA LEU A 222 -0.42 11.43 -4.77
C LEU A 222 -0.09 10.06 -4.18
N PHE A 223 -1.09 9.20 -4.11
CA PHE A 223 -0.96 7.78 -3.78
C PHE A 223 -1.30 6.93 -5.01
N GLU A 224 -1.14 5.61 -4.90
CA GLU A 224 -1.15 4.64 -6.01
C GLU A 224 0.11 4.65 -6.90
N SER A 225 0.80 3.51 -6.92
CA SER A 225 2.08 3.38 -7.61
C SER A 225 2.03 3.68 -9.11
N ASN A 226 0.94 3.32 -9.80
CA ASN A 226 0.77 3.61 -11.23
C ASN A 226 0.51 5.10 -11.48
N ALA A 227 -0.29 5.74 -10.63
CA ALA A 227 -0.56 7.17 -10.74
C ALA A 227 0.72 7.98 -10.52
N ILE A 228 1.51 7.62 -9.51
CA ILE A 228 2.81 8.26 -9.24
C ILE A 228 3.78 8.05 -10.41
N ALA A 229 3.90 6.83 -10.94
CA ALA A 229 4.76 6.56 -12.09
C ALA A 229 4.31 7.33 -13.34
N HIS A 230 2.99 7.44 -13.58
CA HIS A 230 2.43 8.24 -14.66
C HIS A 230 2.72 9.74 -14.49
N TYR A 231 2.54 10.27 -13.28
CA TYR A 231 2.80 11.67 -12.95
C TYR A 231 4.28 12.06 -13.14
N LEU A 232 5.20 11.17 -12.74
CA LEU A 232 6.64 11.37 -12.90
C LEU A 232 7.16 11.09 -14.31
N SER A 233 6.30 10.64 -15.24
CA SER A 233 6.67 10.29 -16.61
C SER A 233 6.56 11.48 -17.57
N ASN A 234 7.42 11.48 -18.59
CA ASN A 234 7.28 12.37 -19.75
C ASN A 234 6.24 11.83 -20.75
N ASP A 235 5.91 12.62 -21.78
CA ASP A 235 4.89 12.24 -22.77
C ASP A 235 5.27 11.00 -23.59
N VAL A 236 6.57 10.73 -23.76
CA VAL A 236 7.05 9.53 -24.45
C VAL A 236 6.72 8.27 -23.64
N LEU A 237 6.98 8.29 -22.33
CA LEU A 237 6.66 7.18 -21.44
C LEU A 237 5.15 6.95 -21.28
N ARG A 238 4.36 8.04 -21.31
CA ARG A 238 2.89 7.98 -21.23
C ARG A 238 2.22 7.55 -22.55
N GLY A 239 2.95 7.56 -23.65
CA GLY A 239 2.45 7.31 -25.00
C GLY A 239 2.09 8.62 -25.70
N ALA A 240 2.85 8.96 -26.74
CA ALA A 240 2.73 10.24 -27.44
C ALA A 240 1.46 10.36 -28.32
N THR A 241 0.75 9.26 -28.57
CA THR A 241 -0.52 9.22 -29.32
C THR A 241 -1.62 8.59 -28.47
N PRO A 242 -2.90 8.91 -28.72
CA PRO A 242 -4.00 8.29 -27.99
C PRO A 242 -3.97 6.75 -28.03
N GLN A 243 -3.59 6.17 -29.16
CA GLN A 243 -3.47 4.72 -29.32
C GLN A 243 -2.32 4.16 -28.48
N ALA A 244 -1.15 4.83 -28.47
CA ALA A 244 -0.02 4.41 -27.65
C ALA A 244 -0.34 4.56 -26.15
N ALA A 245 -1.00 5.64 -25.74
CA ALA A 245 -1.41 5.85 -24.36
C ALA A 245 -2.41 4.78 -23.88
N ALA A 246 -3.37 4.40 -24.72
CA ALA A 246 -4.31 3.31 -24.43
C ALA A 246 -3.58 1.96 -24.30
N GLN A 247 -2.61 1.67 -25.16
CA GLN A 247 -1.78 0.46 -25.06
C GLN A 247 -0.90 0.46 -23.80
N VAL A 248 -0.36 1.62 -23.41
CA VAL A 248 0.38 1.76 -22.14
C VAL A 248 -0.54 1.42 -20.97
N LEU A 249 -1.73 2.00 -20.92
CA LEU A 249 -2.71 1.70 -19.88
C LEU A 249 -3.10 0.22 -19.86
N GLN A 250 -3.33 -0.39 -21.03
CA GLN A 250 -3.63 -1.82 -21.15
C GLN A 250 -2.58 -2.68 -20.46
N TRP A 251 -1.28 -2.45 -20.72
CA TRP A 251 -0.22 -3.24 -20.12
C TRP A 251 0.00 -2.96 -18.63
N VAL A 252 -0.24 -1.72 -18.19
CA VAL A 252 -0.22 -1.37 -16.76
C VAL A 252 -1.33 -2.11 -16.01
N SER A 253 -2.56 -2.10 -16.55
CA SER A 253 -3.69 -2.85 -15.98
C SER A 253 -3.49 -4.36 -16.06
N PHE A 254 -2.95 -4.87 -17.16
CA PHE A 254 -2.59 -6.29 -17.30
C PHE A 254 -1.56 -6.71 -16.24
N ALA A 255 -0.57 -5.88 -15.96
CA ALA A 255 0.39 -6.15 -14.89
C ALA A 255 -0.30 -6.26 -13.53
N ASP A 256 -1.24 -5.37 -13.23
CA ASP A 256 -1.93 -5.38 -11.95
C ASP A 256 -2.88 -6.56 -11.78
N SER A 257 -3.64 -6.92 -12.82
CA SER A 257 -4.67 -7.95 -12.75
C SER A 257 -4.13 -9.36 -12.99
N GLU A 258 -3.18 -9.53 -13.91
CA GLU A 258 -2.77 -10.85 -14.40
C GLU A 258 -1.38 -11.28 -13.89
N ILE A 259 -0.47 -10.32 -13.62
CA ILE A 259 0.89 -10.64 -13.15
C ILE A 259 0.98 -10.64 -11.63
N ILE A 260 0.55 -9.55 -10.97
CA ILE A 260 0.78 -9.39 -9.52
C ILE A 260 0.18 -10.53 -8.70
N PRO A 261 -1.10 -10.93 -8.86
CA PRO A 261 -1.70 -11.94 -7.98
C PRO A 261 -0.95 -13.27 -8.01
N PRO A 262 -0.68 -13.90 -9.18
CA PRO A 262 0.06 -15.15 -9.19
C PRO A 262 1.55 -14.96 -8.87
N ALA A 263 2.16 -13.81 -9.19
CA ALA A 263 3.54 -13.52 -8.78
C ALA A 263 3.68 -13.48 -7.25
N SER A 264 2.76 -12.82 -6.55
CA SER A 264 2.72 -12.75 -5.09
C SER A 264 2.52 -14.13 -4.47
N ALA A 265 1.51 -14.88 -4.93
CA ALA A 265 1.20 -16.22 -4.44
C ALA A 265 2.38 -17.20 -4.56
N TRP A 266 3.18 -17.07 -5.63
CA TRP A 266 4.35 -17.93 -5.83
C TRP A 266 5.60 -17.43 -5.09
N VAL A 267 5.87 -16.11 -5.08
CA VAL A 267 7.15 -15.59 -4.56
C VAL A 267 7.11 -15.30 -3.06
N PHE A 268 6.01 -14.84 -2.49
CA PHE A 268 5.95 -14.45 -1.07
C PHE A 268 6.28 -15.58 -0.10
N PRO A 269 5.87 -16.85 -0.35
CA PRO A 269 6.35 -17.98 0.43
C PRO A 269 7.89 -18.15 0.39
N THR A 270 8.53 -17.92 -0.78
CA THR A 270 9.99 -18.04 -0.90
C THR A 270 10.75 -16.95 -0.13
N LEU A 271 10.08 -15.83 0.14
CA LEU A 271 10.61 -14.73 0.95
C LEU A 271 10.26 -14.87 2.43
N GLY A 272 9.41 -15.84 2.82
CA GLY A 272 8.93 -16.01 4.19
C GLY A 272 7.90 -14.95 4.61
N ILE A 273 7.18 -14.36 3.66
CA ILE A 273 6.13 -13.36 3.93
C ILE A 273 4.78 -14.05 4.16
N MET A 274 4.49 -15.10 3.38
CA MET A 274 3.27 -15.90 3.45
C MET A 274 3.59 -17.37 3.74
N GLN A 275 2.60 -18.11 4.24
CA GLN A 275 2.73 -19.54 4.42
C GLN A 275 2.73 -20.24 3.05
N PHE A 276 3.51 -21.30 2.92
CA PHE A 276 3.49 -22.08 1.68
C PHE A 276 2.19 -22.91 1.58
N ASN A 277 1.37 -22.58 0.58
CA ASN A 277 0.27 -23.41 0.11
C ASN A 277 0.64 -24.02 -1.26
N LYS A 278 0.67 -25.35 -1.33
CA LYS A 278 1.06 -26.08 -2.54
C LYS A 278 0.06 -25.88 -3.69
N GLN A 279 -1.24 -25.98 -3.42
CA GLN A 279 -2.27 -25.83 -4.45
C GLN A 279 -2.27 -24.41 -5.04
N ALA A 280 -2.22 -23.40 -4.18
CA ALA A 280 -2.11 -22.00 -4.60
C ALA A 280 -0.82 -21.75 -5.40
N THR A 281 0.31 -22.34 -4.99
CA THR A 281 1.57 -22.21 -5.70
C THR A 281 1.54 -22.88 -7.09
N GLU A 282 0.97 -24.07 -7.21
CA GLU A 282 0.86 -24.75 -8.52
C GLU A 282 -0.09 -24.01 -9.45
N GLN A 283 -1.22 -23.51 -8.94
CA GLN A 283 -2.12 -22.66 -9.72
C GLN A 283 -1.43 -21.37 -10.19
N ALA A 284 -0.70 -20.70 -9.29
CA ALA A 284 0.07 -19.51 -9.62
C ALA A 284 1.13 -19.77 -10.71
N LYS A 285 1.77 -20.95 -10.72
CA LYS A 285 2.69 -21.33 -11.80
C LYS A 285 2.00 -21.45 -13.14
N GLU A 286 0.82 -22.06 -13.20
CA GLU A 286 0.04 -22.18 -14.44
C GLU A 286 -0.44 -20.82 -14.96
N ASP A 287 -0.86 -19.93 -14.07
CA ASP A 287 -1.27 -18.57 -14.44
C ASP A 287 -0.07 -17.74 -14.92
N VAL A 288 1.10 -17.86 -14.27
CA VAL A 288 2.34 -17.24 -14.76
C VAL A 288 2.74 -17.79 -16.13
N LYS A 289 2.59 -19.11 -16.39
CA LYS A 289 2.84 -19.68 -17.74
C LYS A 289 1.92 -19.05 -18.78
N ARG A 290 0.63 -18.87 -18.48
CA ARG A 290 -0.33 -18.23 -19.40
C ARG A 290 0.10 -16.81 -19.75
N VAL A 291 0.45 -16.03 -18.73
CA VAL A 291 0.93 -14.65 -18.87
C VAL A 291 2.22 -14.58 -19.69
N LEU A 292 3.19 -15.45 -19.40
CA LEU A 292 4.44 -15.55 -20.16
C LEU A 292 4.17 -15.92 -21.63
N GLY A 293 3.20 -16.80 -21.89
CA GLY A 293 2.76 -17.15 -23.24
C GLY A 293 2.23 -15.93 -24.02
N VAL A 294 1.34 -15.14 -23.41
CA VAL A 294 0.80 -13.91 -24.02
C VAL A 294 1.92 -12.91 -24.32
N LEU A 295 2.80 -12.65 -23.36
CA LEU A 295 3.94 -11.75 -23.54
C LEU A 295 4.90 -12.26 -24.63
N ASN A 296 5.19 -13.56 -24.65
CA ASN A 296 6.13 -14.16 -25.60
C ASN A 296 5.64 -14.04 -27.05
N GLN A 297 4.33 -14.19 -27.25
CA GLN A 297 3.70 -13.99 -28.55
C GLN A 297 3.72 -12.52 -28.95
N HIS A 298 3.35 -11.60 -28.04
CA HIS A 298 3.34 -10.17 -28.33
C HIS A 298 4.74 -9.62 -28.68
N LEU A 299 5.77 -10.09 -27.97
CA LEU A 299 7.16 -9.69 -28.12
C LEU A 299 7.91 -10.40 -29.26
N ASN A 300 7.26 -11.31 -29.99
CA ASN A 300 7.90 -12.08 -31.06
C ASN A 300 8.51 -11.18 -32.14
N THR A 301 7.84 -10.09 -32.49
CA THR A 301 8.27 -9.13 -33.52
C THR A 301 8.45 -7.72 -32.97
N ARG A 302 8.59 -7.55 -31.65
CA ARG A 302 8.67 -6.25 -30.99
C ARG A 302 9.87 -6.17 -30.07
N THR A 303 10.49 -5.00 -29.98
CA THR A 303 11.60 -4.76 -29.04
C THR A 303 11.06 -4.44 -27.65
N PHE A 304 9.99 -3.64 -27.58
CA PHE A 304 9.32 -3.18 -26.37
C PHE A 304 7.80 -3.37 -26.50
N LEU A 305 7.07 -3.27 -25.39
CA LEU A 305 5.63 -3.56 -25.38
C LEU A 305 4.81 -2.58 -26.24
N VAL A 306 5.24 -1.30 -26.29
CA VAL A 306 4.53 -0.22 -27.00
C VAL A 306 5.52 0.67 -27.76
N GLY A 307 5.25 0.91 -29.05
CA GLY A 307 5.91 1.98 -29.82
C GLY A 307 7.42 1.85 -30.05
N GLU A 308 7.98 0.63 -30.00
CA GLU A 308 9.41 0.33 -30.23
C GLU A 308 10.40 1.14 -29.37
N ARG A 309 9.95 1.56 -28.18
CA ARG A 309 10.78 2.20 -27.17
C ARG A 309 10.25 1.93 -25.77
N VAL A 310 11.09 2.10 -24.76
CA VAL A 310 10.65 1.96 -23.36
C VAL A 310 9.50 2.93 -23.09
N SER A 311 8.43 2.39 -22.53
CA SER A 311 7.25 3.10 -22.05
C SER A 311 6.92 2.70 -20.62
N LEU A 312 5.91 3.32 -20.01
CA LEU A 312 5.39 2.88 -18.72
C LEU A 312 4.87 1.44 -18.74
N ALA A 313 4.45 0.92 -19.91
CA ALA A 313 4.09 -0.49 -20.06
C ALA A 313 5.27 -1.39 -19.68
N ASP A 314 6.45 -1.10 -20.25
CA ASP A 314 7.65 -1.90 -20.01
C ASP A 314 8.08 -1.80 -18.55
N ILE A 315 8.09 -0.58 -18.00
CA ILE A 315 8.45 -0.33 -16.59
C ILE A 315 7.52 -1.10 -15.66
N ALA A 316 6.21 -1.02 -15.85
CA ALA A 316 5.23 -1.68 -14.99
C ALA A 316 5.36 -3.21 -15.05
N VAL A 317 5.39 -3.80 -16.25
CA VAL A 317 5.46 -5.25 -16.42
C VAL A 317 6.80 -5.80 -15.89
N VAL A 318 7.92 -5.14 -16.18
CA VAL A 318 9.24 -5.55 -15.65
C VAL A 318 9.26 -5.51 -14.13
N CYS A 319 8.79 -4.43 -13.51
CA CYS A 319 8.76 -4.32 -12.04
C CYS A 319 7.87 -5.39 -11.40
N SER A 320 6.71 -5.70 -11.99
CA SER A 320 5.81 -6.76 -11.48
C SER A 320 6.41 -8.17 -11.63
N MET A 321 7.26 -8.40 -12.64
CA MET A 321 7.93 -9.69 -12.88
C MET A 321 9.33 -9.80 -12.23
N LEU A 322 9.85 -8.73 -11.63
CA LEU A 322 11.22 -8.67 -11.13
C LEU A 322 11.52 -9.78 -10.12
N TRP A 323 10.62 -9.96 -9.17
CA TRP A 323 10.77 -10.97 -8.10
C TRP A 323 10.58 -12.40 -8.62
N LEU A 324 9.73 -12.61 -9.63
CA LEU A 324 9.63 -13.89 -10.34
C LEU A 324 10.98 -14.27 -10.96
N TYR A 325 11.60 -13.35 -11.70
CA TYR A 325 12.90 -13.57 -12.34
C TYR A 325 14.06 -13.71 -11.36
N LYS A 326 14.03 -13.04 -10.20
CA LYS A 326 15.05 -13.18 -9.16
C LYS A 326 14.92 -14.50 -8.38
N GLN A 327 13.70 -14.96 -8.10
CA GLN A 327 13.46 -16.05 -7.13
C GLN A 327 13.12 -17.40 -7.76
N VAL A 328 12.23 -17.46 -8.75
CA VAL A 328 11.55 -18.74 -9.09
C VAL A 328 11.63 -19.14 -10.56
N LEU A 329 11.79 -18.19 -11.49
CA LEU A 329 11.87 -18.49 -12.92
C LEU A 329 13.26 -19.03 -13.30
N GLU A 330 13.57 -20.25 -12.89
CA GLU A 330 14.83 -20.93 -13.25
C GLU A 330 14.92 -21.21 -14.77
N PRO A 331 16.11 -21.55 -15.32
CA PRO A 331 16.32 -21.69 -16.76
C PRO A 331 15.34 -22.62 -17.46
N SER A 332 15.01 -23.77 -16.87
CA SER A 332 14.06 -24.76 -17.40
C SER A 332 12.64 -24.19 -17.57
N PHE A 333 12.18 -23.37 -16.61
CA PHE A 333 10.85 -22.79 -16.61
C PHE A 333 10.71 -21.68 -17.65
N ARG A 334 11.77 -20.87 -17.85
CA ARG A 334 11.74 -19.73 -18.79
C ARG A 334 12.17 -20.09 -20.22
N GLN A 335 12.75 -21.27 -20.44
CA GLN A 335 13.22 -21.73 -21.75
C GLN A 335 12.13 -21.69 -22.86
N PRO A 336 10.85 -22.00 -22.59
CA PRO A 336 9.78 -21.87 -23.60
C PRO A 336 9.43 -20.43 -23.99
N TYR A 337 9.90 -19.43 -23.23
CA TYR A 337 9.55 -18.01 -23.40
C TYR A 337 10.78 -17.14 -23.72
N PRO A 338 11.48 -17.40 -24.84
CA PRO A 338 12.72 -16.72 -25.16
C PRO A 338 12.54 -15.22 -25.42
N ASN A 339 11.41 -14.80 -26.01
CA ASN A 339 11.16 -13.40 -26.33
C ASN A 339 10.94 -12.57 -25.06
N VAL A 340 10.24 -13.13 -24.06
CA VAL A 340 10.03 -12.48 -22.77
C VAL A 340 11.35 -12.33 -22.02
N THR A 341 12.15 -13.40 -21.99
CA THR A 341 13.46 -13.36 -21.33
C THR A 341 14.39 -12.36 -22.01
N ARG A 342 14.43 -12.32 -23.34
CA ARG A 342 15.19 -11.32 -24.12
C ARG A 342 14.74 -9.90 -23.80
N TRP A 343 13.43 -9.63 -23.82
CA TRP A 343 12.87 -8.32 -23.49
C TRP A 343 13.17 -7.91 -22.05
N PHE A 344 12.93 -8.80 -21.07
CA PHE A 344 13.19 -8.51 -19.66
C PHE A 344 14.66 -8.17 -19.42
N THR A 345 15.58 -9.00 -19.94
CA THR A 345 17.02 -8.74 -19.86
C THR A 345 17.41 -7.44 -20.56
N THR A 346 16.78 -7.11 -21.70
CA THR A 346 17.01 -5.83 -22.38
C THR A 346 16.59 -4.64 -21.53
N CYS A 347 15.42 -4.69 -20.91
CA CYS A 347 14.90 -3.62 -20.05
C CYS A 347 15.73 -3.42 -18.79
N VAL A 348 15.98 -4.48 -18.01
CA VAL A 348 16.73 -4.35 -16.75
C VAL A 348 18.19 -3.91 -16.96
N ASN A 349 18.72 -4.07 -18.17
CA ASN A 349 20.07 -3.61 -18.52
C ASN A 349 20.13 -2.19 -19.08
N GLN A 350 18.99 -1.52 -19.30
CA GLN A 350 18.99 -0.11 -19.65
C GLN A 350 19.59 0.73 -18.52
N PRO A 351 20.35 1.81 -18.81
CA PRO A 351 20.99 2.64 -17.79
C PRO A 351 20.02 3.14 -16.72
N GLN A 352 18.80 3.53 -17.12
CA GLN A 352 17.76 4.05 -16.23
C GLN A 352 17.20 2.98 -15.30
N PHE A 353 17.07 1.73 -15.78
CA PHE A 353 16.69 0.60 -14.93
C PHE A 353 17.82 0.22 -13.98
N LYS A 354 19.06 0.10 -14.48
CA LYS A 354 20.24 -0.22 -13.66
C LYS A 354 20.49 0.79 -12.55
N ALA A 355 20.24 2.07 -12.79
CA ALA A 355 20.37 3.12 -11.79
C ALA A 355 19.45 2.92 -10.56
N VAL A 356 18.34 2.19 -10.72
CA VAL A 356 17.35 1.93 -9.66
C VAL A 356 17.43 0.50 -9.14
N LEU A 357 17.48 -0.47 -10.04
CA LEU A 357 17.42 -1.91 -9.72
C LEU A 357 18.79 -2.50 -9.35
N GLY A 358 19.87 -1.80 -9.67
CA GLY A 358 21.23 -2.33 -9.62
C GLY A 358 21.44 -3.48 -10.61
N GLU A 359 22.34 -4.39 -10.28
CA GLU A 359 22.57 -5.60 -11.05
C GLU A 359 21.50 -6.65 -10.73
N VAL A 360 20.74 -7.04 -11.75
CA VAL A 360 19.67 -8.06 -11.62
C VAL A 360 20.22 -9.44 -11.98
N LYS A 361 20.54 -10.23 -10.95
CA LYS A 361 20.85 -11.65 -11.13
C LYS A 361 19.57 -12.47 -11.34
N LEU A 362 19.48 -13.18 -12.46
CA LEU A 362 18.37 -14.08 -12.74
C LEU A 362 18.48 -15.37 -11.91
N CYS A 363 17.33 -15.94 -11.55
CA CYS A 363 17.22 -17.20 -10.83
C CYS A 363 17.95 -18.32 -11.58
N GLU A 364 18.87 -18.99 -10.90
CA GLU A 364 19.57 -20.19 -11.40
C GLU A 364 18.84 -21.47 -11.00
N LYS A 365 18.24 -21.46 -9.79
CA LYS A 365 17.48 -22.56 -9.21
C LYS A 365 16.29 -21.99 -8.44
N MET A 366 15.11 -22.57 -8.64
CA MET A 366 13.89 -22.09 -8.01
C MET A 366 14.03 -22.04 -6.48
N ALA A 367 13.80 -20.85 -5.90
CA ALA A 367 13.78 -20.65 -4.46
C ALA A 367 12.63 -21.44 -3.82
N GLN A 368 12.90 -22.02 -2.66
CA GLN A 368 11.92 -22.79 -1.89
C GLN A 368 11.52 -22.03 -0.62
N PHE A 369 10.35 -22.35 -0.09
CA PHE A 369 9.89 -21.82 1.19
C PHE A 369 10.89 -22.16 2.30
N ASP A 370 11.26 -21.14 3.09
CA ASP A 370 12.15 -21.27 4.24
C ASP A 370 11.39 -20.96 5.53
N ALA A 371 11.08 -22.03 6.28
CA ALA A 371 10.33 -21.94 7.54
C ALA A 371 11.05 -21.09 8.61
N LYS A 372 12.38 -20.96 8.56
CA LYS A 372 13.15 -20.12 9.49
C LYS A 372 12.96 -18.64 9.16
N LYS A 373 13.09 -18.26 7.88
CA LYS A 373 12.83 -16.88 7.44
C LYS A 373 11.40 -16.45 7.74
N PHE A 374 10.42 -17.34 7.52
CA PHE A 374 9.03 -17.08 7.88
C PHE A 374 8.85 -16.80 9.39
N SER A 375 9.51 -17.58 10.25
CA SER A 375 9.45 -17.40 11.71
C SER A 375 10.14 -16.10 12.18
N GLU A 376 11.19 -15.65 11.49
CA GLU A 376 11.93 -14.42 11.79
C GLU A 376 11.21 -13.15 11.31
N MET A 377 10.44 -13.24 10.23
CA MET A 377 9.65 -12.14 9.67
C MET A 377 8.33 -11.89 10.41
N GLN A 378 7.89 -12.82 11.26
CA GLN A 378 6.75 -12.59 12.14
C GLN A 378 7.13 -11.61 13.28
N PRO A 379 6.26 -10.65 13.63
CA PRO A 379 6.52 -9.72 14.72
C PRO A 379 6.73 -10.49 16.04
N LYS A 380 7.91 -10.35 16.64
CA LYS A 380 8.18 -10.85 17.99
C LYS A 380 7.14 -10.25 18.93
N LYS A 381 6.23 -11.07 19.46
CA LYS A 381 5.41 -10.69 20.62
C LYS A 381 6.39 -10.30 21.74
N GLU A 382 6.46 -9.02 22.08
CA GLU A 382 7.13 -8.58 23.29
C GLU A 382 6.50 -9.34 24.47
N ALA A 383 7.32 -10.15 25.13
CA ALA A 383 6.90 -10.81 26.35
C ALA A 383 6.68 -9.74 27.43
N PRO A 384 5.60 -9.81 28.23
CA PRO A 384 5.41 -8.88 29.32
C PRO A 384 6.60 -8.97 30.30
N PRO A 385 7.05 -7.85 30.88
CA PRO A 385 8.26 -7.80 31.69
C PRO A 385 8.14 -8.76 32.88
N LYS A 386 9.06 -9.73 32.95
CA LYS A 386 9.21 -10.62 34.10
C LYS A 386 9.60 -9.78 35.31
N LYS A 387 8.73 -9.77 36.33
CA LYS A 387 9.09 -9.37 37.70
C LYS A 387 10.25 -10.23 38.17
N GLU A 388 11.30 -9.56 38.64
CA GLU A 388 12.41 -10.14 39.36
C GLU A 388 11.94 -10.91 40.60
N LYS A 389 12.40 -12.16 40.74
CA LYS A 389 12.82 -12.72 42.02
C LYS A 389 13.99 -13.66 41.72
N GLY A 390 15.13 -13.35 42.33
CA GLY A 390 16.42 -13.89 41.98
C GLY A 390 16.81 -15.17 42.72
N GLY A 391 18.03 -15.60 42.38
CA GLY A 391 18.97 -16.30 43.26
C GLY A 391 19.03 -17.82 43.19
N LYS A 392 20.05 -18.32 42.44
CA LYS A 392 21.04 -19.41 42.72
C LYS A 392 20.55 -20.74 43.33
N GLU A 393 21.03 -21.94 43.00
CA GLU A 393 22.34 -22.40 42.53
C GLU A 393 22.27 -23.88 42.07
N ALA A 394 23.11 -24.20 41.09
CA ALA A 394 23.88 -25.44 40.81
C ALA A 394 23.32 -26.89 40.95
N ALA A 395 23.46 -27.62 39.82
CA ALA A 395 24.08 -28.95 39.64
C ALA A 395 23.27 -30.29 39.69
N LYS A 396 23.19 -30.89 38.46
CA LYS A 396 22.98 -32.27 37.91
C LYS A 396 23.40 -33.51 38.76
N PRO A 397 23.13 -34.80 38.38
CA PRO A 397 22.66 -35.38 37.09
C PRO A 397 21.62 -36.57 37.09
N GLN A 398 21.04 -36.83 35.90
CA GLN A 398 20.57 -38.10 35.24
C GLN A 398 19.90 -39.24 36.08
N GLU A 399 18.72 -39.73 35.70
CA GLU A 399 18.58 -40.89 34.78
C GLU A 399 17.22 -41.02 34.02
N LYS A 400 17.26 -41.85 32.97
CA LYS A 400 16.36 -42.05 31.81
C LYS A 400 14.93 -42.57 32.10
N LYS A 401 13.98 -42.21 31.22
CA LYS A 401 13.15 -43.19 30.44
C LYS A 401 12.40 -42.54 29.26
N GLU A 402 12.34 -43.30 28.17
CA GLU A 402 11.93 -42.98 26.80
C GLU A 402 10.42 -42.69 26.62
N LYS A 403 10.05 -41.92 25.58
CA LYS A 403 9.09 -42.33 24.52
C LYS A 403 8.92 -41.31 23.37
N LYS A 404 8.62 -41.90 22.21
CA LYS A 404 8.48 -41.43 20.81
C LYS A 404 7.62 -40.19 20.53
N LYS A 405 7.96 -39.47 19.43
CA LYS A 405 7.02 -38.70 18.58
C LYS A 405 7.53 -38.72 17.12
N GLU A 406 6.74 -39.33 16.24
CA GLU A 406 6.82 -39.20 14.77
C GLU A 406 5.83 -38.12 14.33
N GLU A 407 6.27 -37.27 13.40
CA GLU A 407 5.54 -36.14 12.81
C GLU A 407 4.71 -36.57 11.59
N LYS A 408 3.50 -36.00 11.44
CA LYS A 408 2.77 -35.92 10.17
C LYS A 408 2.20 -34.52 9.93
N LYS A 409 2.47 -34.03 8.72
CA LYS A 409 2.15 -32.73 8.11
C LYS A 409 0.64 -32.50 7.88
N PRO A 410 0.18 -31.24 7.87
CA PRO A 410 -1.03 -30.79 7.18
C PRO A 410 -0.76 -30.06 5.84
N GLU A 411 -1.78 -30.03 4.98
CA GLU A 411 -1.94 -29.27 3.73
C GLU A 411 -3.43 -28.79 3.68
N PRO A 412 -3.83 -27.80 2.85
CA PRO A 412 -3.61 -26.36 3.10
C PRO A 412 -4.89 -25.50 2.98
N GLU A 413 -4.94 -24.35 3.66
CA GLU A 413 -6.02 -23.33 3.59
C GLU A 413 -5.80 -22.32 2.44
N GLU A 414 -6.87 -21.94 1.73
CA GLU A 414 -6.89 -20.89 0.70
C GLU A 414 -6.81 -19.48 1.34
N GLU A 415 -5.83 -18.66 0.91
CA GLU A 415 -5.51 -17.35 1.51
C GLU A 415 -6.12 -16.16 0.74
N MET A 416 -6.68 -15.22 1.53
CA MET A 416 -7.17 -13.88 1.19
C MET A 416 -6.06 -12.87 0.86
N ASP A 417 -6.43 -11.80 0.14
CA ASP A 417 -5.62 -10.71 -0.41
C ASP A 417 -4.99 -9.76 0.65
N ASP A 418 -3.81 -9.22 0.30
CA ASP A 418 -2.85 -8.45 1.10
C ASP A 418 -3.35 -7.06 1.56
N CYS A 419 -4.55 -6.66 1.15
CA CYS A 419 -5.16 -5.41 1.58
C CYS A 419 -5.79 -5.51 2.99
N ASP A 420 -6.21 -6.70 3.41
CA ASP A 420 -6.88 -6.93 4.70
C ASP A 420 -5.89 -7.15 5.86
N ALA A 421 -4.67 -7.62 5.58
CA ALA A 421 -3.63 -7.81 6.59
C ALA A 421 -3.12 -6.48 7.19
N VAL A 422 -3.21 -5.37 6.44
CA VAL A 422 -2.76 -4.05 6.89
C VAL A 422 -3.85 -3.29 7.66
N LEU A 423 -5.13 -3.55 7.37
CA LEU A 423 -6.27 -3.02 8.13
C LEU A 423 -6.47 -3.74 9.47
N ALA A 424 -5.94 -4.95 9.65
CA ALA A 424 -5.98 -5.71 10.91
C ALA A 424 -5.09 -5.15 12.05
N ALA A 425 -4.50 -3.97 11.88
CA ALA A 425 -3.75 -3.27 12.92
C ALA A 425 -4.53 -2.08 13.50
N GLU A 426 -5.80 -2.28 13.81
CA GLU A 426 -6.51 -1.46 14.79
C GLU A 426 -5.96 -1.76 16.20
N PRO A 427 -5.98 -0.79 17.13
CA PRO A 427 -5.70 -1.08 18.53
C PRO A 427 -6.63 -2.21 18.97
N LYS A 428 -6.06 -3.32 19.50
CA LYS A 428 -6.81 -4.51 19.92
C LYS A 428 -8.08 -4.10 20.69
N ALA A 429 -9.23 -4.14 20.02
CA ALA A 429 -10.50 -4.19 20.70
C ALA A 429 -10.45 -5.42 21.62
N LYS A 430 -10.87 -5.25 22.88
CA LYS A 430 -10.99 -6.36 23.82
C LYS A 430 -11.79 -7.47 23.14
N ASP A 431 -11.28 -8.70 23.14
CA ASP A 431 -11.99 -9.85 22.58
C ASP A 431 -13.43 -9.85 23.14
N PRO A 432 -14.46 -9.67 22.29
CA PRO A 432 -15.84 -9.53 22.73
C PRO A 432 -16.32 -10.73 23.55
N PHE A 433 -15.70 -11.91 23.38
CA PHE A 433 -16.04 -13.15 24.08
C PHE A 433 -15.16 -13.41 25.31
N ALA A 434 -14.22 -12.51 25.67
CA ALA A 434 -13.28 -12.71 26.78
C ALA A 434 -13.93 -12.86 28.17
N HIS A 435 -15.19 -12.44 28.30
CA HIS A 435 -15.96 -12.54 29.54
C HIS A 435 -16.66 -13.91 29.70
N LEU A 436 -16.67 -14.76 28.67
CA LEU A 436 -17.36 -16.06 28.68
C LEU A 436 -16.44 -17.20 29.15
N PRO A 437 -16.97 -18.19 29.89
CA PRO A 437 -16.20 -19.35 30.34
C PRO A 437 -15.64 -20.16 29.16
N LYS A 438 -14.55 -20.90 29.43
CA LYS A 438 -13.94 -21.79 28.43
C LYS A 438 -14.87 -22.98 28.16
N SER A 439 -15.44 -23.01 26.95
CA SER A 439 -16.25 -24.13 26.46
C SER A 439 -15.38 -25.36 26.13
N THR A 440 -15.94 -26.55 26.30
CA THR A 440 -15.34 -27.83 25.87
C THR A 440 -15.52 -28.10 24.37
N PHE A 441 -16.41 -27.37 23.69
CA PHE A 441 -16.65 -27.52 22.26
C PHE A 441 -15.62 -26.77 21.42
N VAL A 442 -14.88 -27.51 20.60
CA VAL A 442 -13.90 -26.96 19.66
C VAL A 442 -14.56 -26.75 18.30
N MET A 443 -15.00 -25.51 18.04
CA MET A 443 -15.70 -25.12 16.81
C MET A 443 -14.89 -25.45 15.54
N ASP A 444 -13.57 -25.25 15.56
CA ASP A 444 -12.70 -25.53 14.41
C ASP A 444 -12.64 -27.04 14.08
N GLU A 445 -12.72 -27.91 15.10
CA GLU A 445 -12.76 -29.36 14.90
C GLU A 445 -14.08 -29.79 14.25
N PHE A 446 -15.20 -29.24 14.72
CA PHE A 446 -16.51 -29.49 14.12
C PHE A 446 -16.57 -29.01 12.65
N LYS A 447 -16.11 -27.79 12.36
CA LYS A 447 -16.05 -27.26 10.98
C LYS A 447 -15.22 -28.12 10.05
N ARG A 448 -14.09 -28.63 10.55
CA ARG A 448 -13.21 -29.53 9.81
C ARG A 448 -13.91 -30.87 9.53
N LYS A 449 -14.62 -31.46 10.50
CA LYS A 449 -15.39 -32.69 10.27
C LYS A 449 -16.55 -32.48 9.31
N TYR A 450 -17.32 -31.40 9.49
CA TYR A 450 -18.41 -31.02 8.59
C TYR A 450 -17.96 -30.82 7.12
N SER A 451 -16.74 -30.32 6.90
CA SER A 451 -16.24 -30.06 5.54
C SER A 451 -15.60 -31.26 4.85
N ASN A 452 -15.10 -32.24 5.62
CA ASN A 452 -14.29 -33.35 5.09
C ASN A 452 -15.01 -34.70 5.11
N GLU A 453 -16.08 -34.82 5.90
CA GLU A 453 -16.79 -36.08 6.14
C GLU A 453 -18.27 -35.92 5.80
N ASP A 454 -18.96 -37.05 5.64
CA ASP A 454 -20.39 -37.05 5.28
C ASP A 454 -21.24 -36.36 6.36
N THR A 455 -22.06 -35.39 5.93
CA THR A 455 -22.79 -34.51 6.83
C THR A 455 -23.83 -35.27 7.66
N LEU A 456 -24.56 -36.20 7.04
CA LEU A 456 -25.68 -36.90 7.66
C LEU A 456 -25.22 -38.03 8.60
N THR A 457 -24.17 -38.75 8.21
CA THR A 457 -23.72 -39.96 8.92
C THR A 457 -22.59 -39.71 9.90
N VAL A 458 -21.80 -38.64 9.74
CA VAL A 458 -20.61 -38.39 10.58
C VAL A 458 -20.62 -36.99 11.22
N ALA A 459 -20.82 -35.93 10.45
CA ALA A 459 -20.71 -34.57 11.00
C ALA A 459 -21.84 -34.19 11.97
N LEU A 460 -23.09 -34.57 11.66
CA LEU A 460 -24.24 -34.31 12.52
C LEU A 460 -24.20 -35.11 13.84
N PRO A 461 -23.91 -36.43 13.86
CA PRO A 461 -23.70 -37.15 15.12
C PRO A 461 -22.57 -36.56 15.95
N HIS A 462 -21.45 -36.20 15.30
CA HIS A 462 -20.31 -35.57 15.97
C HIS A 462 -20.67 -34.19 16.56
N PHE A 463 -21.47 -33.39 15.86
CA PHE A 463 -21.98 -32.12 16.35
C PHE A 463 -22.70 -32.33 17.68
N TRP A 464 -23.71 -33.19 17.72
CA TRP A 464 -24.53 -33.41 18.92
C TRP A 464 -23.77 -34.07 20.08
N GLU A 465 -22.77 -34.90 19.79
CA GLU A 465 -21.92 -35.53 20.81
C GLU A 465 -21.00 -34.51 21.52
N HIS A 466 -20.48 -33.54 20.78
CA HIS A 466 -19.50 -32.56 21.30
C HIS A 466 -20.12 -31.20 21.62
N PHE A 467 -21.37 -30.94 21.22
CA PHE A 467 -22.03 -29.65 21.38
C PHE A 467 -22.16 -29.27 22.86
N ASP A 468 -21.46 -28.21 23.24
CA ASP A 468 -21.53 -27.63 24.57
C ASP A 468 -22.74 -26.70 24.69
N ARG A 469 -23.75 -27.19 25.42
CA ARG A 469 -25.05 -26.53 25.61
C ARG A 469 -24.96 -25.27 26.44
N GLU A 470 -23.97 -25.15 27.32
CA GLU A 470 -23.76 -23.97 28.15
C GLU A 470 -22.93 -22.92 27.40
N GLY A 471 -21.97 -23.38 26.59
CA GLY A 471 -21.04 -22.53 25.84
C GLY A 471 -21.53 -22.00 24.49
N TYR A 472 -22.52 -22.64 23.84
CA TYR A 472 -22.99 -22.28 22.50
C TYR A 472 -24.52 -22.25 22.40
N SER A 473 -25.05 -21.43 21.49
CA SER A 473 -26.47 -21.33 21.19
C SER A 473 -26.76 -21.45 19.69
N ILE A 474 -27.95 -21.92 19.36
CA ILE A 474 -28.44 -22.10 17.98
C ILE A 474 -29.55 -21.07 17.72
N TRP A 475 -29.45 -20.37 16.60
CA TRP A 475 -30.34 -19.30 16.20
C TRP A 475 -30.83 -19.51 14.77
N TYR A 476 -32.10 -19.23 14.54
CA TYR A 476 -32.71 -19.18 13.22
C TYR A 476 -32.88 -17.72 12.80
N GLY A 477 -32.36 -17.37 11.63
CA GLY A 477 -32.47 -16.05 11.03
C GLY A 477 -33.29 -16.10 9.75
N GLN A 478 -34.32 -15.26 9.62
CA GLN A 478 -35.13 -15.13 8.41
C GLN A 478 -35.09 -13.70 7.87
N TYR A 479 -34.84 -13.51 6.57
CA TYR A 479 -34.74 -12.19 5.98
C TYR A 479 -36.10 -11.50 5.88
N LYS A 480 -36.17 -10.23 6.30
CA LYS A 480 -37.42 -9.48 6.47
C LYS A 480 -38.04 -8.95 5.17
N TYR A 481 -37.24 -8.75 4.12
CA TYR A 481 -37.65 -8.02 2.91
C TYR A 481 -37.57 -8.89 1.64
N PRO A 482 -38.34 -10.00 1.54
CA PRO A 482 -38.29 -10.89 0.38
C PRO A 482 -38.67 -10.21 -0.95
N GLU A 483 -39.44 -9.13 -0.91
CA GLU A 483 -39.81 -8.30 -2.07
C GLU A 483 -38.62 -7.59 -2.75
N GLU A 484 -37.53 -7.35 -2.03
CA GLU A 484 -36.31 -6.75 -2.60
C GLU A 484 -35.48 -7.78 -3.39
N LEU A 485 -35.77 -9.07 -3.22
CA LEU A 485 -35.03 -10.19 -3.80
C LEU A 485 -35.49 -10.53 -5.23
N THR A 486 -35.17 -9.64 -6.17
CA THR A 486 -35.57 -9.73 -7.59
C THR A 486 -34.90 -10.84 -8.39
N LEU A 487 -33.59 -11.00 -8.27
CA LEU A 487 -32.82 -12.01 -9.01
C LEU A 487 -32.05 -12.91 -8.04
N THR A 488 -32.15 -14.23 -8.18
CA THR A 488 -31.53 -15.20 -7.26
C THR A 488 -30.02 -15.01 -7.13
N PHE A 489 -29.32 -14.65 -8.22
CA PHE A 489 -27.88 -14.34 -8.17
C PHE A 489 -27.57 -13.09 -7.33
N LYS A 490 -28.41 -12.05 -7.39
CA LYS A 490 -28.25 -10.85 -6.55
C LYS A 490 -28.50 -11.17 -5.08
N SER A 491 -29.51 -12.00 -4.79
CA SER A 491 -29.80 -12.51 -3.45
C SER A 491 -28.63 -13.35 -2.89
N CYS A 492 -28.00 -14.17 -3.73
CA CYS A 492 -26.79 -14.91 -3.35
C CYS A 492 -25.59 -14.00 -3.07
N ASN A 493 -25.43 -12.89 -3.79
CA ASN A 493 -24.39 -11.91 -3.52
C ASN A 493 -24.63 -11.18 -2.19
N LEU A 494 -25.89 -10.94 -1.83
CA LEU A 494 -26.26 -10.35 -0.54
C LEU A 494 -25.81 -11.26 0.64
N ILE A 495 -26.02 -12.57 0.54
CA ILE A 495 -25.53 -13.55 1.54
C ILE A 495 -23.99 -13.53 1.63
N THR A 496 -23.29 -13.50 0.48
CA THR A 496 -21.81 -13.43 0.47
C THR A 496 -21.30 -12.13 1.06
N GLY A 497 -21.95 -11.00 0.77
CA GLY A 497 -21.58 -9.71 1.34
C GLY A 497 -21.70 -9.70 2.87
N MET A 498 -22.77 -10.29 3.41
CA MET A 498 -22.94 -10.45 4.86
C MET A 498 -21.83 -11.32 5.46
N PHE A 499 -21.47 -12.44 4.83
CA PHE A 499 -20.40 -13.31 5.33
C PHE A 499 -19.03 -12.62 5.33
N GLN A 500 -18.74 -11.80 4.31
CA GLN A 500 -17.50 -11.02 4.25
C GLN A 500 -17.41 -10.00 5.38
N ARG A 501 -18.51 -9.33 5.72
CA ARG A 501 -18.55 -8.36 6.83
C ARG A 501 -18.42 -9.02 8.20
N LEU A 502 -18.84 -10.28 8.32
CA LEU A 502 -18.79 -11.04 9.57
C LEU A 502 -17.49 -11.83 9.77
N ASP A 503 -16.45 -11.62 8.96
CA ASP A 503 -15.25 -12.47 8.97
C ASP A 503 -14.55 -12.54 10.35
N LYS A 504 -14.57 -11.44 11.12
CA LYS A 504 -14.07 -11.41 12.51
C LYS A 504 -14.82 -12.38 13.46
N LEU A 505 -16.10 -12.69 13.18
CA LEU A 505 -16.95 -13.62 13.94
C LEU A 505 -16.73 -15.09 13.56
N ARG A 506 -16.10 -15.35 12.40
CA ARG A 506 -15.91 -16.68 11.83
C ARG A 506 -15.29 -17.66 12.82
N LYS A 507 -14.28 -17.26 13.60
CA LYS A 507 -13.61 -18.16 14.57
C LYS A 507 -14.52 -18.77 15.64
N ASN A 508 -15.60 -18.08 16.01
CA ASN A 508 -16.49 -18.47 17.11
C ASN A 508 -17.93 -18.78 16.65
N ALA A 509 -18.17 -18.88 15.35
CA ALA A 509 -19.50 -19.08 14.79
C ALA A 509 -19.49 -20.03 13.58
N PHE A 510 -20.61 -20.71 13.38
CA PHE A 510 -20.88 -21.52 12.20
C PHE A 510 -22.31 -21.25 11.74
N ALA A 511 -22.56 -21.12 10.44
CA ALA A 511 -23.92 -20.99 9.94
C ALA A 511 -24.13 -21.66 8.59
N SER A 512 -25.38 -22.07 8.35
CA SER A 512 -25.85 -22.50 7.05
C SER A 512 -27.01 -21.62 6.62
N VAL A 513 -26.82 -20.82 5.58
CA VAL A 513 -27.83 -19.90 5.04
C VAL A 513 -28.24 -20.40 3.66
N ILE A 514 -29.54 -20.49 3.43
CA ILE A 514 -30.15 -21.04 2.23
C ILE A 514 -31.04 -19.99 1.58
N LEU A 515 -30.88 -19.86 0.26
CA LEU A 515 -31.80 -19.19 -0.63
C LEU A 515 -32.83 -20.20 -1.12
N PHE A 516 -34.10 -19.86 -0.98
CA PHE A 516 -35.25 -20.63 -1.45
C PHE A 516 -35.99 -19.89 -2.56
N GLY A 517 -36.68 -20.62 -3.43
CA GLY A 517 -37.55 -20.08 -4.47
C GLY A 517 -36.87 -19.79 -5.80
N THR A 518 -37.48 -18.92 -6.62
CA THR A 518 -37.03 -18.59 -7.99
C THR A 518 -36.96 -17.08 -8.20
N ASN A 519 -36.55 -16.60 -9.38
CA ASN A 519 -36.45 -15.16 -9.65
C ASN A 519 -37.80 -14.46 -9.40
N ASN A 520 -37.76 -13.32 -8.70
CA ASN A 520 -38.91 -12.53 -8.23
C ASN A 520 -39.80 -13.18 -7.16
N ASP A 521 -39.50 -14.41 -6.74
CA ASP A 521 -40.18 -15.08 -5.63
C ASP A 521 -39.18 -15.88 -4.79
N SER A 522 -38.23 -15.17 -4.17
CA SER A 522 -37.16 -15.79 -3.38
C SER A 522 -37.20 -15.37 -1.90
N SER A 523 -36.65 -16.21 -1.02
CA SER A 523 -36.56 -15.95 0.41
C SER A 523 -35.26 -16.49 0.97
N ILE A 524 -34.68 -15.78 1.94
CA ILE A 524 -33.42 -16.18 2.59
C ILE A 524 -33.72 -16.55 4.04
N SER A 525 -33.22 -17.71 4.46
CA SER A 525 -33.19 -18.08 5.87
C SER A 525 -31.94 -18.87 6.19
N GLY A 526 -31.52 -18.87 7.45
CA GLY A 526 -30.33 -19.60 7.85
C GLY A 526 -30.31 -19.99 9.32
N LEU A 527 -29.55 -21.04 9.59
CA LEU A 527 -29.30 -21.54 10.93
C LEU A 527 -27.89 -21.16 11.35
N TRP A 528 -27.76 -20.52 12.50
CA TRP A 528 -26.52 -19.97 13.04
C TRP A 528 -26.21 -20.57 14.39
N VAL A 529 -24.94 -20.89 14.62
CA VAL A 529 -24.41 -21.42 15.88
C VAL A 529 -23.36 -20.45 16.36
N PHE A 530 -23.60 -19.84 17.52
CA PHE A 530 -22.72 -18.82 18.09
C PHE A 530 -22.19 -19.24 19.45
N ARG A 531 -21.00 -18.76 19.80
CA ARG A 531 -20.46 -18.83 21.15
C ARG A 531 -21.23 -17.88 22.08
N GLY A 532 -21.67 -18.40 23.22
CA GLY A 532 -22.51 -17.68 24.19
C GLY A 532 -24.00 -17.95 24.01
N GLN A 533 -24.79 -17.48 24.97
CA GLN A 533 -26.24 -17.69 25.02
C GLN A 533 -27.06 -16.53 24.45
N GLU A 534 -26.41 -15.39 24.20
CA GLU A 534 -26.98 -14.18 23.62
C GLU A 534 -26.64 -14.08 22.14
N LEU A 535 -27.39 -13.23 21.41
CA LEU A 535 -27.18 -13.05 19.98
C LEU A 535 -25.81 -12.41 19.72
N ALA A 536 -24.91 -13.11 19.03
CA ALA A 536 -23.54 -12.63 18.86
C ALA A 536 -23.44 -11.26 18.17
N PHE A 537 -24.38 -10.91 17.30
CA PHE A 537 -24.40 -9.63 16.57
C PHE A 537 -24.50 -8.41 17.49
N THR A 538 -25.08 -8.51 18.68
CA THR A 538 -25.20 -7.36 19.60
C THR A 538 -23.92 -7.08 20.39
N LEU A 539 -22.89 -7.94 20.29
CA LEU A 539 -21.64 -7.82 21.04
C LEU A 539 -20.61 -6.87 20.39
N SER A 540 -20.81 -6.49 19.13
CA SER A 540 -19.92 -5.57 18.41
C SER A 540 -20.73 -4.73 17.43
N GLU A 541 -20.50 -3.40 17.42
CA GLU A 541 -21.13 -2.48 16.46
C GLU A 541 -20.81 -2.86 14.99
N ASP A 542 -19.61 -3.43 14.74
CA ASP A 542 -19.19 -3.91 13.41
C ASP A 542 -20.09 -5.05 12.87
N TRP A 543 -20.70 -5.85 13.75
CA TRP A 543 -21.53 -7.00 13.39
C TRP A 543 -23.02 -6.65 13.23
N GLN A 544 -23.39 -5.41 13.56
CA GLN A 544 -24.77 -4.93 13.54
C GLN A 544 -25.24 -4.42 12.16
N ILE A 545 -24.36 -4.44 11.15
CA ILE A 545 -24.67 -3.81 9.86
C ILE A 545 -25.83 -4.51 9.13
N ASP A 546 -25.90 -5.84 9.17
CA ASP A 546 -26.94 -6.61 8.45
C ASP A 546 -27.96 -7.27 9.37
N TYR A 547 -27.71 -7.34 10.68
CA TYR A 547 -28.52 -8.16 11.58
C TYR A 547 -29.97 -7.66 11.69
N GLU A 548 -30.21 -6.35 11.57
CA GLU A 548 -31.54 -5.74 11.66
C GLU A 548 -32.46 -6.16 10.51
N SER A 549 -31.87 -6.56 9.38
CA SER A 549 -32.58 -7.04 8.19
C SER A 549 -33.10 -8.48 8.33
N TYR A 550 -32.80 -9.15 9.44
CA TYR A 550 -33.25 -10.51 9.74
C TYR A 550 -34.06 -10.55 11.04
N ASP A 551 -35.07 -11.42 11.08
CA ASP A 551 -35.74 -11.84 12.30
C ASP A 551 -35.01 -13.04 12.91
N TRP A 552 -34.64 -12.92 14.18
CA TRP A 552 -33.83 -13.90 14.89
C TRP A 552 -34.66 -14.62 15.95
N ARG A 553 -34.68 -15.94 15.90
CA ARG A 553 -35.33 -16.81 16.89
C ARG A 553 -34.31 -17.78 17.47
N LYS A 554 -34.11 -17.74 18.79
CA LYS A 554 -33.29 -18.75 19.48
C LYS A 554 -34.01 -20.10 19.43
N LEU A 555 -33.27 -21.15 19.07
CA LEU A 555 -33.79 -22.51 19.03
C LEU A 555 -33.28 -23.29 20.24
N GLU A 556 -34.19 -24.03 20.87
CA GLU A 556 -33.85 -24.91 21.99
C GLU A 556 -33.22 -26.21 21.46
N PRO A 557 -31.96 -26.55 21.84
CA PRO A 557 -31.23 -27.68 21.26
C PRO A 557 -31.93 -29.05 21.42
N ASP A 558 -32.69 -29.24 22.50
CA ASP A 558 -33.38 -30.51 22.78
C ASP A 558 -34.72 -30.66 22.04
N SER A 559 -35.21 -29.60 21.39
CA SER A 559 -36.46 -29.65 20.63
C SER A 559 -36.34 -30.45 19.33
N GLU A 560 -37.36 -31.25 19.00
CA GLU A 560 -37.41 -32.00 17.74
C GLU A 560 -37.45 -31.08 16.51
N GLU A 561 -38.00 -29.86 16.67
CA GLU A 561 -37.93 -28.79 15.67
C GLU A 561 -36.47 -28.38 15.39
N CYS A 562 -35.68 -28.09 16.43
CA CYS A 562 -34.28 -27.71 16.28
C CYS A 562 -33.44 -28.82 15.66
N LYS A 563 -33.60 -30.08 16.09
CA LYS A 563 -32.87 -31.22 15.50
C LYS A 563 -33.20 -31.41 14.03
N THR A 564 -34.48 -31.25 13.67
CA THR A 564 -34.93 -31.34 12.27
C THR A 564 -34.35 -30.19 11.45
N MET A 565 -34.45 -28.95 11.92
CA MET A 565 -33.91 -27.78 11.22
C MET A 565 -32.39 -27.85 11.09
N VAL A 566 -31.66 -28.27 12.13
CA VAL A 566 -30.21 -28.47 12.06
C VAL A 566 -29.88 -29.51 10.99
N LYS A 567 -30.58 -30.64 10.95
CA LYS A 567 -30.37 -31.68 9.94
C LYS A 567 -30.63 -31.14 8.52
N GLU A 568 -31.78 -30.51 8.29
CA GLU A 568 -32.17 -30.00 6.97
C GLU A 568 -31.24 -28.89 6.48
N TYR A 569 -30.90 -27.92 7.34
CA TYR A 569 -30.03 -26.81 6.94
C TYR A 569 -28.58 -27.23 6.80
N PHE A 570 -28.10 -28.17 7.60
CA PHE A 570 -26.70 -28.60 7.51
C PHE A 570 -26.50 -29.55 6.33
N ALA A 571 -27.47 -30.41 6.02
CA ALA A 571 -27.39 -31.31 4.87
C ALA A 571 -27.83 -30.65 3.54
N TRP A 572 -28.52 -29.50 3.60
CA TRP A 572 -29.25 -28.91 2.46
C TRP A 572 -30.29 -29.85 1.82
N GLU A 573 -30.72 -30.87 2.57
CA GLU A 573 -31.66 -31.90 2.15
C GLU A 573 -32.81 -31.96 3.15
N GLY A 574 -34.03 -31.72 2.69
CA GLY A 574 -35.22 -31.64 3.55
C GLY A 574 -36.46 -31.14 2.82
N GLU A 575 -37.61 -31.25 3.47
CA GLU A 575 -38.88 -30.71 2.92
C GLU A 575 -39.04 -29.21 3.24
N PHE A 576 -38.21 -28.65 4.14
CA PHE A 576 -38.17 -27.24 4.53
C PHE A 576 -39.57 -26.66 4.78
N LYS A 577 -40.41 -27.43 5.50
CA LYS A 577 -41.86 -27.17 5.68
C LYS A 577 -42.17 -25.79 6.24
N HIS A 578 -41.27 -25.23 7.04
CA HIS A 578 -41.40 -23.92 7.66
C HIS A 578 -41.11 -22.75 6.70
N VAL A 579 -40.44 -22.98 5.55
CA VAL A 579 -40.19 -21.94 4.53
C VAL A 579 -41.20 -22.04 3.38
N GLY A 580 -41.66 -23.26 3.04
CA GLY A 580 -42.70 -23.48 2.04
C GLY A 580 -42.27 -23.18 0.59
N LYS A 581 -40.97 -23.00 0.33
CA LYS A 581 -40.38 -22.72 -0.99
C LYS A 581 -39.29 -23.75 -1.32
N PRO A 582 -39.10 -24.12 -2.60
CA PRO A 582 -38.10 -25.10 -2.98
C PRO A 582 -36.68 -24.59 -2.69
N PHE A 583 -35.79 -25.50 -2.32
CA PHE A 583 -34.36 -25.21 -2.19
C PHE A 583 -33.80 -24.69 -3.53
N ASN A 584 -33.00 -23.63 -3.48
CA ASN A 584 -32.28 -23.13 -4.65
C ASN A 584 -30.76 -23.24 -4.46
N GLN A 585 -30.22 -22.54 -3.46
CA GLN A 585 -28.77 -22.52 -3.22
C GLN A 585 -28.45 -22.30 -1.74
N GLY A 586 -27.50 -23.06 -1.20
CA GLY A 586 -26.99 -22.92 0.16
C GLY A 586 -25.58 -22.29 0.20
N LYS A 587 -25.28 -21.59 1.30
CA LYS A 587 -23.94 -21.08 1.62
C LYS A 587 -23.64 -21.34 3.10
N ILE A 588 -22.42 -21.82 3.35
CA ILE A 588 -21.92 -22.09 4.71
C ILE A 588 -21.01 -20.94 5.14
N PHE A 589 -21.29 -20.41 6.33
CA PHE A 589 -20.39 -19.54 7.08
C PHE A 589 -19.57 -20.40 8.03
N LYS A 590 -18.29 -20.59 7.73
CA LYS A 590 -17.37 -21.40 8.53
C LYS A 590 -15.99 -20.79 8.53
#